data_AF-F1N7A9-F1
#
_entry.id   AF-F1N7A9-F1
#
_cell.length_a   1.000
_cell.length_b   1.000
_cell.length_c   1.000
_cell.angle_alpha   90.00
_cell.angle_beta   90.00
_cell.angle_gamma   90.00
#
_symmetry.space_group_name_H-M   'P 1'
#
loop_
_entity.id
_entity.type
_entity.pdbx_description
1 polymer ?
#
loop_
_entity_poly.entity_id
_entity_poly.type
_entity_poly.pdbx_seq_one_letter_code
_entity_poly.pdbx_strand_id
1 'polypeptide(L)'
;MPCRAGMGLRASPPPRARGSRPHACEQLGATTPGAPGPRVHAQLSAERLPDSLATRARREERVKKKPRQPQPLPRQREQARFLPSTPRWVFLHEKAYQVRDTAIESSVVTKVKGFGRYANRVMDVSDYVTPPQGTSVFVIITKMIVTENQMQGFCPESEEKFRCVSDSQCGPERFPGGGILTGRCVNYSSELRTCEIQGWCPAEVDTVETPVMMEAENFTIFIKNSIRFPLFNFEKGNLLPDLTAADVKTCRFHPDRAPFCPILRVGDVVKFAGQDFAKLAQTGGVLGIKIGWACDLDKAWDECVPRYSFTRLDGVSEKSSVSPGYNFRFAKYYKMDNGSEYRTLLKAFGIRFDVLVYGDAGKFNIIPTIISSVAAFTSVGVGTVLCDIILLNFLKGADQYKARKFEEVSETTLRVPASAHPGDTSDQTTEEKQSTDSGAYSIGH
;
A
#
# COMPACT_ATOMS: atom_id res chain seq x y z
N MET A 1 -32.33 16.54 -55.40
CA MET A 1 -33.31 17.65 -55.23
C MET A 1 -33.09 18.31 -53.86
N PRO A 2 -33.46 19.60 -53.66
CA PRO A 2 -32.95 20.51 -52.61
C PRO A 2 -33.71 20.40 -51.27
N CYS A 3 -33.42 21.09 -50.15
CA CYS A 3 -32.57 22.27 -49.82
C CYS A 3 -31.37 21.89 -48.90
N ARG A 4 -30.46 22.75 -48.35
CA ARG A 4 -30.40 24.17 -47.88
C ARG A 4 -31.28 24.49 -46.64
N ALA A 5 -31.00 25.50 -45.79
CA ALA A 5 -29.76 26.04 -45.16
C ALA A 5 -30.12 27.31 -44.32
N GLY A 6 -29.46 27.54 -43.19
CA GLY A 6 -29.21 28.89 -42.64
C GLY A 6 -30.16 29.53 -41.60
N MET A 7 -29.60 29.87 -40.43
CA MET A 7 -29.73 31.11 -39.61
C MET A 7 -31.08 31.84 -39.38
N GLY A 8 -31.32 32.25 -38.11
CA GLY A 8 -32.30 33.30 -37.74
C GLY A 8 -32.38 33.56 -36.22
N LEU A 9 -32.70 34.79 -35.77
CA LEU A 9 -32.72 35.21 -34.34
C LEU A 9 -33.96 36.05 -33.96
N ARG A 10 -34.49 35.80 -32.75
CA ARG A 10 -35.29 36.68 -31.84
C ARG A 10 -36.51 37.50 -32.35
N ALA A 11 -37.70 37.27 -31.74
CA ALA A 11 -38.75 38.26 -31.44
C ALA A 11 -39.78 37.72 -30.39
N SER A 12 -40.78 38.51 -29.96
CA SER A 12 -41.81 38.22 -28.91
C SER A 12 -43.07 39.11 -29.11
N PRO A 13 -44.13 39.17 -28.23
CA PRO A 13 -44.87 38.22 -27.37
C PRO A 13 -46.34 38.05 -27.92
N PRO A 14 -47.51 38.27 -27.23
CA PRO A 14 -48.06 37.96 -25.88
C PRO A 14 -49.31 36.99 -25.98
N PRO A 15 -50.62 37.24 -25.64
CA PRO A 15 -51.30 37.84 -24.45
C PRO A 15 -52.57 37.08 -23.86
N ARG A 16 -52.68 36.96 -22.51
CA ARG A 16 -53.95 36.83 -21.67
C ARG A 16 -54.81 35.53 -21.82
N ALA A 17 -55.73 35.13 -20.91
CA ALA A 17 -56.40 35.81 -19.77
C ALA A 17 -56.97 34.90 -18.63
N ARG A 18 -57.20 35.50 -17.43
CA ARG A 18 -58.23 35.25 -16.35
C ARG A 18 -58.27 33.98 -15.45
N GLY A 19 -58.34 34.23 -14.12
CA GLY A 19 -59.04 33.45 -13.07
C GLY A 19 -58.17 32.60 -12.11
N SER A 20 -58.48 32.39 -10.81
CA SER A 20 -59.39 33.12 -9.88
C SER A 20 -59.22 32.75 -8.36
N ARG A 21 -58.72 33.70 -7.55
CA ARG A 21 -58.82 33.91 -6.07
C ARG A 21 -58.31 32.86 -5.02
N PRO A 22 -58.04 33.29 -3.75
CA PRO A 22 -57.29 32.51 -2.72
C PRO A 22 -57.85 32.55 -1.26
N HIS A 23 -57.10 31.96 -0.31
CA HIS A 23 -57.00 32.29 1.15
C HIS A 23 -55.55 31.92 1.60
N ALA A 24 -54.71 32.63 2.38
CA ALA A 24 -54.81 33.64 3.48
C ALA A 24 -55.20 33.06 4.86
N CYS A 25 -54.61 33.37 6.03
CA CYS A 25 -53.37 34.06 6.50
C CYS A 25 -53.17 33.63 8.00
N GLU A 26 -51.97 33.40 8.59
CA GLU A 26 -50.87 34.30 9.04
C GLU A 26 -51.03 34.90 10.47
N GLN A 27 -49.90 35.21 11.16
CA GLN A 27 -49.69 36.02 12.40
C GLN A 27 -49.83 35.28 13.77
N LEU A 28 -48.87 35.28 14.72
CA LEU A 28 -48.19 36.32 15.55
C LEU A 28 -49.05 36.79 16.77
N GLY A 29 -48.56 36.95 18.02
CA GLY A 29 -47.25 36.62 18.61
C GLY A 29 -47.09 37.12 20.08
N ALA A 30 -46.03 36.62 20.78
CA ALA A 30 -45.37 37.14 22.01
C ALA A 30 -46.14 37.49 23.33
N THR A 31 -45.75 36.87 24.47
CA THR A 31 -45.46 37.55 25.78
C THR A 31 -44.94 36.57 26.87
N THR A 32 -44.27 37.13 27.89
CA THR A 32 -43.82 36.54 29.19
C THR A 32 -44.12 37.56 30.32
N PRO A 33 -43.93 37.30 31.65
CA PRO A 33 -43.37 36.14 32.36
C PRO A 33 -44.25 35.59 33.53
N GLY A 34 -43.80 34.52 34.22
CA GLY A 34 -44.40 34.06 35.50
C GLY A 34 -43.84 32.73 36.03
N ALA A 35 -43.81 32.54 37.35
CA ALA A 35 -43.33 31.34 38.06
C ALA A 35 -43.98 31.25 39.47
N PRO A 36 -43.80 30.18 40.29
CA PRO A 36 -43.15 28.88 40.04
C PRO A 36 -43.97 27.62 40.47
N GLY A 37 -43.53 26.43 40.01
CA GLY A 37 -43.79 25.13 40.68
C GLY A 37 -44.73 24.14 39.94
N PRO A 38 -44.85 22.89 40.44
CA PRO A 38 -44.12 22.28 41.55
C PRO A 38 -42.89 21.47 41.10
N ARG A 39 -41.98 21.14 42.02
CA ARG A 39 -40.93 20.13 41.78
C ARG A 39 -41.52 18.73 41.87
N VAL A 40 -41.65 18.03 40.75
CA VAL A 40 -41.80 16.57 40.77
C VAL A 40 -40.44 15.97 41.09
N HIS A 41 -40.20 15.67 42.37
CA HIS A 41 -39.09 14.79 42.75
C HIS A 41 -39.40 13.39 42.22
N ALA A 42 -38.69 12.97 41.16
CA ALA A 42 -38.64 11.58 40.72
C ALA A 42 -37.87 10.76 41.76
N GLN A 43 -38.54 10.47 42.87
CA GLN A 43 -37.98 9.74 43.99
C GLN A 43 -37.91 8.27 43.61
N LEU A 44 -36.74 7.82 43.16
CA LEU A 44 -36.42 6.43 42.90
C LEU A 44 -36.49 5.64 44.21
N SER A 45 -37.70 5.16 44.53
CA SER A 45 -37.95 4.22 45.60
C SER A 45 -37.15 2.96 45.34
N ALA A 46 -36.12 2.72 46.16
CA ALA A 46 -35.38 1.48 46.14
C ALA A 46 -36.26 0.35 46.71
N GLU A 47 -37.00 -0.33 45.82
CA GLU A 47 -37.59 -1.62 46.15
C GLU A 47 -36.47 -2.57 46.62
N ARG A 48 -36.63 -3.13 47.82
CA ARG A 48 -35.72 -4.14 48.32
C ARG A 48 -35.99 -5.44 47.58
N LEU A 49 -35.11 -5.80 46.64
CA LEU A 49 -34.94 -7.21 46.29
C LEU A 49 -34.60 -7.99 47.58
N PRO A 50 -35.07 -9.24 47.74
CA PRO A 50 -34.73 -10.06 48.89
C PRO A 50 -33.23 -10.39 48.92
N ASP A 51 -32.66 -10.50 50.13
CA ASP A 51 -31.23 -10.75 50.40
C ASP A 51 -30.74 -12.18 50.04
N SER A 52 -31.26 -12.79 48.96
CA SER A 52 -30.92 -14.16 48.53
C SER A 52 -29.84 -14.26 47.45
N LEU A 53 -29.43 -13.14 46.85
CA LEU A 53 -28.40 -13.08 45.80
C LEU A 53 -27.20 -12.20 46.18
N ALA A 54 -26.78 -12.29 47.45
CA ALA A 54 -25.51 -11.74 47.91
C ALA A 54 -24.32 -12.51 47.30
N THR A 55 -23.87 -12.11 46.10
CA THR A 55 -22.68 -12.68 45.43
C THR A 55 -21.45 -12.45 46.30
N ARG A 56 -21.13 -13.44 47.15
CA ARG A 56 -20.08 -13.36 48.18
C ARG A 56 -18.72 -13.15 47.53
N ALA A 57 -18.28 -11.90 47.46
CA ALA A 57 -17.05 -11.47 46.81
C ALA A 57 -15.81 -12.12 47.46
N ARG A 58 -15.41 -13.29 46.95
CA ARG A 58 -14.17 -13.95 47.35
C ARG A 58 -12.99 -13.02 47.05
N ARG A 59 -12.13 -12.83 48.04
CA ARG A 59 -10.85 -12.14 47.92
C ARG A 59 -9.77 -13.09 48.41
N GLU A 60 -8.71 -13.22 47.64
CA GLU A 60 -7.52 -13.98 48.06
C GLU A 60 -6.88 -13.32 49.28
N GLU A 61 -6.52 -14.14 50.26
CA GLU A 61 -5.66 -13.71 51.36
C GLU A 61 -4.21 -13.61 50.87
N ARG A 62 -3.50 -12.53 51.24
CA ARG A 62 -2.21 -12.18 50.61
C ARG A 62 -1.15 -11.78 51.62
N VAL A 63 -0.05 -12.54 51.64
CA VAL A 63 1.08 -12.43 52.57
C VAL A 63 1.86 -11.12 52.38
N LYS A 64 1.61 -10.14 53.26
CA LYS A 64 2.28 -8.83 53.23
C LYS A 64 3.64 -8.86 53.94
N LYS A 65 4.70 -9.25 53.22
CA LYS A 65 6.10 -9.11 53.67
C LYS A 65 6.45 -7.62 53.87
N LYS A 66 6.58 -7.19 55.12
CA LYS A 66 6.96 -5.83 55.53
C LYS A 66 8.45 -5.84 55.95
N PRO A 67 9.36 -5.08 55.31
CA PRO A 67 10.77 -5.09 55.67
C PRO A 67 11.02 -4.44 57.03
N ARG A 68 12.03 -4.91 57.75
CA ARG A 68 12.67 -4.19 58.87
C ARG A 68 13.95 -3.54 58.33
N GLN A 69 14.22 -2.29 58.71
CA GLN A 69 15.19 -1.33 58.15
C GLN A 69 14.81 -0.70 56.78
N PRO A 70 15.21 0.57 56.55
CA PRO A 70 14.96 1.31 55.30
C PRO A 70 15.99 0.98 54.20
N GLN A 71 16.15 -0.30 53.87
CA GLN A 71 16.76 -0.68 52.59
C GLN A 71 15.67 -0.73 51.50
N PRO A 72 15.92 -0.23 50.28
CA PRO A 72 14.92 -0.25 49.21
C PRO A 72 14.64 -1.68 48.75
N LEU A 73 13.54 -2.26 49.27
CA LEU A 73 13.12 -3.63 48.98
C LEU A 73 12.95 -3.83 47.46
N PRO A 74 13.43 -4.96 46.87
CA PRO A 74 13.42 -5.14 45.41
C PRO A 74 12.05 -4.98 44.75
N ARG A 75 10.94 -5.25 45.47
CA ARG A 75 9.56 -4.95 45.02
C ARG A 75 9.38 -3.54 44.43
N GLN A 76 10.05 -2.51 44.95
CA GLN A 76 9.96 -1.15 44.40
C GLN A 76 11.05 -0.81 43.37
N ARG A 77 12.09 -1.64 43.21
CA ARG A 77 13.20 -1.38 42.26
C ARG A 77 13.22 -2.30 41.05
N GLU A 78 12.67 -3.51 41.13
CA GLU A 78 12.56 -4.45 40.01
C GLU A 78 11.28 -4.19 39.22
N GLN A 79 10.11 -4.08 39.87
CA GLN A 79 8.86 -3.70 39.18
C GLN A 79 9.00 -2.33 38.49
N ALA A 80 9.64 -1.35 39.14
CA ALA A 80 9.92 -0.03 38.56
C ALA A 80 11.08 0.00 37.54
N ARG A 81 11.76 -1.13 37.27
CA ARG A 81 12.76 -1.26 36.19
C ARG A 81 12.27 -2.12 35.02
N PHE A 82 11.42 -3.11 35.27
CA PHE A 82 10.84 -3.95 34.21
C PHE A 82 9.61 -3.32 33.52
N LEU A 83 8.84 -2.45 34.19
CA LEU A 83 7.61 -1.87 33.63
C LEU A 83 7.61 -0.38 33.16
N PRO A 84 8.65 0.47 33.31
CA PRO A 84 8.55 1.86 32.84
C PRO A 84 8.60 2.00 31.31
N SER A 85 9.08 0.97 30.60
CA SER A 85 9.18 0.94 29.14
C SER A 85 7.89 0.48 28.47
N THR A 86 7.23 -0.58 28.96
CA THR A 86 6.17 -1.27 28.19
C THR A 86 4.90 -0.44 27.97
N PRO A 87 4.30 0.27 28.95
CA PRO A 87 3.14 1.12 28.67
C PRO A 87 3.53 2.33 27.82
N ARG A 88 4.72 2.90 28.07
CA ARG A 88 5.21 4.06 27.31
C ARG A 88 5.45 3.71 25.85
N TRP A 89 5.96 2.52 25.55
CA TRP A 89 6.12 1.99 24.19
C TRP A 89 4.76 1.76 23.52
N VAL A 90 3.89 0.93 24.13
CA VAL A 90 2.59 0.57 23.55
C VAL A 90 1.70 1.80 23.31
N PHE A 91 1.67 2.76 24.25
CA PHE A 91 0.87 3.96 24.08
C PHE A 91 1.55 5.05 23.26
N LEU A 92 2.84 5.37 23.42
CA LEU A 92 3.44 6.53 22.73
C LEU A 92 4.18 6.19 21.44
N HIS A 93 4.75 4.98 21.30
CA HIS A 93 5.47 4.56 20.09
C HIS A 93 4.51 3.88 19.10
N GLU A 94 3.84 2.80 19.52
CA GLU A 94 2.90 2.06 18.66
C GLU A 94 1.56 2.81 18.46
N LYS A 95 1.26 3.77 19.34
CA LYS A 95 -0.01 4.51 19.39
C LYS A 95 -1.23 3.61 19.51
N ALA A 96 -1.19 2.61 20.40
CA ALA A 96 -2.30 1.67 20.62
C ALA A 96 -3.60 2.29 21.21
N TYR A 97 -3.64 3.61 21.38
CA TYR A 97 -4.86 4.39 21.62
C TYR A 97 -5.61 4.79 20.33
N GLN A 98 -4.98 4.59 19.16
CA GLN A 98 -5.55 4.89 17.86
C GLN A 98 -6.14 3.64 17.20
N VAL A 99 -7.23 3.82 16.45
CA VAL A 99 -7.56 2.91 15.34
C VAL A 99 -6.64 3.25 14.17
N ARG A 100 -6.18 2.24 13.42
CA ARG A 100 -5.45 2.41 12.16
C ARG A 100 -6.36 2.08 10.98
N ASP A 101 -6.28 2.88 9.92
CA ASP A 101 -6.82 2.57 8.59
C ASP A 101 -5.66 2.36 7.62
N THR A 102 -5.58 1.17 7.01
CA THR A 102 -4.60 0.81 5.98
C THR A 102 -5.25 0.60 4.60
N ALA A 103 -6.59 0.71 4.51
CA ALA A 103 -7.36 0.54 3.28
C ALA A 103 -7.40 1.84 2.47
N ILE A 104 -6.22 2.40 2.19
CA ILE A 104 -6.05 3.69 1.52
C ILE A 104 -6.59 3.63 0.08
N GLU A 105 -7.69 4.36 -0.17
CA GLU A 105 -8.17 4.65 -1.51
C GLU A 105 -7.20 5.66 -2.15
N SER A 106 -6.70 5.38 -3.36
CA SER A 106 -5.70 6.22 -4.02
C SER A 106 -5.99 6.37 -5.51
N SER A 107 -5.87 7.60 -6.00
CA SER A 107 -5.92 7.95 -7.42
C SER A 107 -4.62 8.64 -7.83
N VAL A 108 -4.07 8.25 -8.97
CA VAL A 108 -2.85 8.82 -9.54
C VAL A 108 -3.10 9.19 -11.00
N VAL A 109 -2.77 10.44 -11.35
CA VAL A 109 -2.76 10.92 -12.73
C VAL A 109 -1.39 11.52 -13.02
N THR A 110 -0.73 11.02 -14.06
CA THR A 110 0.61 11.46 -14.48
C THR A 110 0.54 12.24 -15.80
N LYS A 111 1.51 13.13 -16.01
CA LYS A 111 1.70 13.81 -17.30
C LYS A 111 3.17 14.18 -17.50
N VAL A 112 3.82 13.57 -18.48
CA VAL A 112 5.18 13.95 -18.87
C VAL A 112 5.15 15.19 -19.76
N LYS A 113 6.20 16.01 -19.71
CA LYS A 113 6.49 17.08 -20.67
C LYS A 113 7.98 17.13 -20.98
N GLY A 114 8.30 17.42 -22.23
CA GLY A 114 9.65 17.53 -22.76
C GLY A 114 9.65 17.41 -24.28
N PHE A 115 10.74 17.83 -24.90
CA PHE A 115 11.04 17.61 -26.30
C PHE A 115 12.49 17.14 -26.40
N GLY A 116 12.75 16.08 -27.18
CA GLY A 116 14.10 15.58 -27.45
C GLY A 116 14.37 15.47 -28.94
N ARG A 117 15.62 15.17 -29.31
CA ARG A 117 15.98 14.88 -30.71
C ARG A 117 16.41 13.42 -30.82
N TYR A 118 15.78 12.70 -31.75
CA TYR A 118 16.11 11.30 -32.02
C TYR A 118 16.02 11.01 -33.52
N ALA A 119 17.05 10.37 -34.08
CA ALA A 119 17.15 10.07 -35.52
C ALA A 119 16.79 11.29 -36.42
N ASN A 120 17.37 12.46 -36.11
CA ASN A 120 17.11 13.76 -36.75
C ASN A 120 15.66 14.29 -36.71
N ARG A 121 14.74 13.62 -36.00
CA ARG A 121 13.38 14.08 -35.73
C ARG A 121 13.29 14.73 -34.33
N VAL A 122 12.38 15.70 -34.18
CA VAL A 122 11.95 16.17 -32.84
C VAL A 122 10.91 15.18 -32.31
N MET A 123 11.08 14.76 -31.07
CA MET A 123 10.24 13.78 -30.39
C MET A 123 9.40 14.48 -29.32
N ASP A 124 8.09 14.24 -29.32
CA ASP A 124 7.13 14.83 -28.38
C ASP A 124 6.49 13.75 -27.48
N VAL A 125 5.70 14.19 -26.48
CA VAL A 125 5.07 13.33 -25.48
C VAL A 125 4.24 12.18 -26.08
N SER A 126 3.71 12.35 -27.29
CA SER A 126 2.91 11.36 -28.02
C SER A 126 3.76 10.30 -28.73
N ASP A 127 5.04 10.59 -29.00
CA ASP A 127 5.98 9.63 -29.58
C ASP A 127 6.72 8.81 -28.52
N TYR A 128 7.17 9.44 -27.42
CA TYR A 128 8.05 8.80 -26.44
C TYR A 128 7.37 8.29 -25.16
N VAL A 129 6.11 8.66 -24.87
CA VAL A 129 5.39 8.13 -23.70
C VAL A 129 4.45 7.00 -24.09
N THR A 130 4.55 5.86 -23.40
CA THR A 130 3.58 4.78 -23.56
C THR A 130 3.32 4.02 -22.25
N PRO A 131 2.07 3.63 -21.94
CA PRO A 131 0.85 3.95 -22.68
C PRO A 131 0.35 5.38 -22.33
N PRO A 132 -0.35 6.07 -23.24
CA PRO A 132 -0.53 7.54 -23.18
C PRO A 132 -1.61 8.04 -22.19
N GLN A 133 -2.32 7.15 -21.48
CA GLN A 133 -3.47 7.52 -20.64
C GLN A 133 -3.10 8.27 -19.34
N GLY A 134 -1.82 8.33 -18.98
CA GLY A 134 -1.36 9.05 -17.78
C GLY A 134 -1.76 8.39 -16.46
N THR A 135 -1.66 7.07 -16.38
CA THR A 135 -1.94 6.27 -15.17
C THR A 135 -0.75 6.31 -14.19
N SER A 136 -0.77 5.47 -13.16
CA SER A 136 0.38 5.23 -12.27
C SER A 136 1.57 4.54 -12.95
N VAL A 137 1.42 3.94 -14.13
CA VAL A 137 2.49 3.20 -14.83
C VAL A 137 2.64 3.73 -16.25
N PHE A 138 3.82 4.28 -16.55
CA PHE A 138 4.16 4.82 -17.87
C PHE A 138 5.65 4.60 -18.18
N VAL A 139 5.99 4.55 -19.46
CA VAL A 139 7.37 4.41 -19.97
C VAL A 139 7.76 5.69 -20.68
N ILE A 140 8.97 6.19 -20.41
CA ILE A 140 9.64 7.17 -21.27
C ILE A 140 10.65 6.39 -22.12
N ILE A 141 10.41 6.35 -23.43
CA ILE A 141 11.29 5.72 -24.41
C ILE A 141 12.55 6.59 -24.57
N THR A 142 13.73 6.00 -24.35
CA THR A 142 15.03 6.69 -24.38
C THR A 142 15.86 6.31 -25.60
N LYS A 143 15.63 5.12 -26.16
CA LYS A 143 16.35 4.57 -27.33
C LYS A 143 15.41 3.68 -28.14
N MET A 144 15.55 3.69 -29.46
CA MET A 144 14.77 2.86 -30.38
C MET A 144 15.61 2.32 -31.53
N ILE A 145 15.46 1.03 -31.79
CA ILE A 145 15.84 0.41 -33.07
C ILE A 145 14.58 0.39 -33.94
N VAL A 146 14.68 0.89 -35.17
CA VAL A 146 13.54 1.10 -36.07
C VAL A 146 13.79 0.34 -37.36
N THR A 147 12.84 -0.52 -37.74
CA THR A 147 12.83 -1.21 -39.04
C THR A 147 11.63 -0.68 -39.83
N GLU A 148 11.89 0.28 -40.72
CA GLU A 148 10.86 0.93 -41.54
C GLU A 148 10.44 0.01 -42.71
N ASN A 149 9.24 0.26 -43.27
CA ASN A 149 8.74 -0.35 -44.50
C ASN A 149 8.70 -1.90 -44.55
N GLN A 150 8.48 -2.56 -43.41
CA GLN A 150 8.27 -4.01 -43.39
C GLN A 150 6.95 -4.39 -44.10
N MET A 151 7.01 -5.37 -45.00
CA MET A 151 5.86 -5.96 -45.70
C MET A 151 5.81 -7.48 -45.45
N GLN A 152 4.66 -8.11 -45.71
CA GLN A 152 4.55 -9.57 -45.69
C GLN A 152 5.27 -10.19 -46.91
N GLY A 153 6.17 -11.13 -46.67
CA GLY A 153 6.95 -11.77 -47.73
C GLY A 153 7.90 -12.85 -47.20
N PHE A 154 8.99 -13.08 -47.96
CA PHE A 154 10.05 -14.02 -47.63
C PHE A 154 11.40 -13.28 -47.58
N CYS A 155 12.22 -13.55 -46.57
CA CYS A 155 13.54 -12.94 -46.41
C CYS A 155 14.48 -13.79 -45.53
N PRO A 156 15.80 -13.70 -45.72
CA PRO A 156 16.77 -14.22 -44.75
C PRO A 156 16.65 -13.50 -43.40
N GLU A 157 16.81 -14.23 -42.30
CA GLU A 157 16.94 -13.67 -40.95
C GLU A 157 18.23 -12.84 -40.79
N SER A 158 18.23 -11.88 -39.86
CA SER A 158 19.36 -10.96 -39.63
C SER A 158 20.36 -11.47 -38.58
N GLU A 159 19.89 -12.24 -37.59
CA GLU A 159 20.69 -12.63 -36.43
C GLU A 159 21.58 -13.85 -36.70
N GLU A 160 22.86 -13.79 -36.28
CA GLU A 160 23.83 -14.89 -36.47
C GLU A 160 23.39 -16.24 -35.89
N LYS A 161 22.47 -16.27 -34.92
CA LYS A 161 21.88 -17.52 -34.39
C LYS A 161 21.15 -18.35 -35.47
N PHE A 162 20.71 -17.69 -36.56
CA PHE A 162 20.10 -18.32 -37.72
C PHE A 162 21.09 -18.63 -38.85
N ARG A 163 22.41 -18.45 -38.64
CA ARG A 163 23.45 -18.78 -39.62
C ARG A 163 23.33 -20.23 -40.09
N CYS A 164 23.42 -20.43 -41.39
CA CYS A 164 23.29 -21.74 -42.03
C CYS A 164 24.34 -21.93 -43.13
N VAL A 165 24.61 -23.18 -43.49
CA VAL A 165 25.42 -23.58 -44.64
C VAL A 165 24.57 -24.39 -45.64
N SER A 166 23.56 -25.10 -45.15
CA SER A 166 22.64 -25.93 -45.94
C SER A 166 21.19 -25.82 -45.44
N ASP A 167 20.25 -25.99 -46.35
CA ASP A 167 18.79 -25.96 -46.12
C ASP A 167 18.35 -26.92 -44.99
N SER A 168 19.00 -28.07 -44.86
CA SER A 168 18.79 -29.03 -43.77
C SER A 168 18.95 -28.45 -42.35
N GLN A 169 19.65 -27.32 -42.20
CA GLN A 169 19.82 -26.64 -40.91
C GLN A 169 18.69 -25.66 -40.59
N CYS A 170 17.70 -25.50 -41.47
CA CYS A 170 16.60 -24.53 -41.36
C CYS A 170 15.24 -25.19 -41.03
N GLY A 171 15.28 -26.36 -40.39
CA GLY A 171 14.10 -27.08 -39.92
C GLY A 171 13.48 -26.55 -38.61
N PRO A 172 12.37 -27.16 -38.16
CA PRO A 172 11.56 -26.69 -37.04
C PRO A 172 12.20 -26.85 -35.64
N GLU A 173 13.39 -27.47 -35.55
CA GLU A 173 14.14 -27.61 -34.30
C GLU A 173 14.81 -26.29 -33.84
N ARG A 174 14.89 -25.28 -34.72
CA ARG A 174 15.41 -23.96 -34.36
C ARG A 174 14.40 -23.12 -33.58
N PHE A 175 14.93 -22.31 -32.65
CA PHE A 175 14.13 -21.36 -31.87
C PHE A 175 13.31 -20.42 -32.76
N PRO A 176 12.05 -20.11 -32.41
CA PRO A 176 11.23 -19.18 -33.16
C PRO A 176 11.79 -17.74 -33.08
N GLY A 177 11.91 -17.08 -34.23
CA GLY A 177 12.30 -15.69 -34.39
C GLY A 177 11.85 -15.16 -35.75
N GLY A 178 11.49 -13.87 -35.80
CA GLY A 178 11.07 -13.15 -37.02
C GLY A 178 9.73 -13.58 -37.63
N GLY A 179 9.62 -14.84 -38.03
CA GLY A 179 8.49 -15.44 -38.74
C GLY A 179 8.52 -16.97 -38.73
N ILE A 180 8.04 -17.60 -39.80
CA ILE A 180 8.02 -19.06 -39.98
C ILE A 180 9.17 -19.48 -40.90
N LEU A 181 10.05 -20.37 -40.45
CA LEU A 181 11.16 -20.88 -41.27
C LEU A 181 10.65 -21.61 -42.53
N THR A 182 11.18 -21.28 -43.71
CA THR A 182 10.78 -21.89 -44.99
C THR A 182 11.51 -23.21 -45.29
N GLY A 183 12.54 -23.54 -44.49
CA GLY A 183 13.48 -24.63 -44.77
C GLY A 183 14.65 -24.28 -45.67
N ARG A 184 14.73 -23.05 -46.23
CA ARG A 184 15.81 -22.65 -47.16
C ARG A 184 16.93 -21.87 -46.47
N CYS A 185 18.18 -22.08 -46.89
CA CYS A 185 19.35 -21.34 -46.42
C CYS A 185 19.78 -20.29 -47.46
N VAL A 186 19.55 -19.01 -47.18
CA VAL A 186 19.69 -17.91 -48.16
C VAL A 186 20.84 -16.96 -47.76
N ASN A 187 21.45 -16.28 -48.73
CA ASN A 187 22.46 -15.25 -48.46
C ASN A 187 21.80 -14.01 -47.85
N TYR A 188 22.21 -13.62 -46.64
CA TYR A 188 21.86 -12.32 -46.04
C TYR A 188 22.85 -11.23 -46.49
N SER A 189 24.14 -11.58 -46.57
CA SER A 189 25.20 -10.74 -47.12
C SER A 189 26.14 -11.57 -48.02
N SER A 190 27.22 -10.97 -48.50
CA SER A 190 28.31 -11.67 -49.20
C SER A 190 29.03 -12.70 -48.34
N GLU A 191 28.99 -12.55 -47.01
CA GLU A 191 29.76 -13.36 -46.05
C GLU A 191 28.87 -14.19 -45.12
N LEU A 192 27.61 -13.75 -44.89
CA LEU A 192 26.66 -14.40 -43.99
C LEU A 192 25.48 -15.00 -44.75
N ARG A 193 25.23 -16.29 -44.52
CA ARG A 193 24.01 -17.00 -44.93
C ARG A 193 23.18 -17.32 -43.70
N THR A 194 21.87 -17.12 -43.77
CA THR A 194 20.90 -17.37 -42.70
C THR A 194 19.66 -18.06 -43.24
N CYS A 195 18.91 -18.70 -42.36
CA CYS A 195 17.65 -19.32 -42.74
C CYS A 195 16.63 -18.27 -43.21
N GLU A 196 15.90 -18.61 -44.26
CA GLU A 196 14.78 -17.80 -44.76
C GLU A 196 13.54 -18.00 -43.89
N ILE A 197 12.87 -16.89 -43.59
CA ILE A 197 11.58 -16.83 -42.91
C ILE A 197 10.50 -16.27 -43.84
N GLN A 198 9.27 -16.75 -43.66
CA GLN A 198 8.05 -16.10 -44.11
C GLN A 198 7.50 -15.22 -42.99
N GLY A 199 7.28 -13.94 -43.26
CA GLY A 199 6.77 -12.99 -42.28
C GLY A 199 7.00 -11.53 -42.66
N TRP A 200 7.27 -10.69 -41.67
CA TRP A 200 7.51 -9.26 -41.86
C TRP A 200 8.96 -8.99 -42.28
N CYS A 201 9.14 -8.68 -43.56
CA CYS A 201 10.43 -8.50 -44.22
C CYS A 201 10.67 -7.03 -44.61
N PRO A 202 11.90 -6.49 -44.48
CA PRO A 202 13.11 -7.15 -43.96
C PRO A 202 13.08 -7.41 -42.45
N ALA A 203 13.87 -8.37 -41.98
CA ALA A 203 14.03 -8.68 -40.56
C ALA A 203 14.63 -7.50 -39.76
N GLU A 204 14.40 -7.48 -38.44
CA GLU A 204 14.93 -6.43 -37.54
C GLU A 204 16.44 -6.63 -37.33
N VAL A 205 17.24 -5.58 -37.45
CA VAL A 205 18.71 -5.66 -37.24
C VAL A 205 19.08 -5.12 -35.86
N ASP A 206 19.21 -6.03 -34.89
CA ASP A 206 19.46 -5.72 -33.46
C ASP A 206 20.97 -5.50 -33.14
N THR A 207 21.86 -5.63 -34.14
CA THR A 207 23.32 -5.50 -33.99
C THR A 207 23.84 -4.07 -34.07
N VAL A 208 23.04 -3.12 -34.55
CA VAL A 208 23.46 -1.71 -34.69
C VAL A 208 23.23 -0.96 -33.39
N GLU A 209 24.30 -0.50 -32.75
CA GLU A 209 24.18 0.34 -31.56
C GLU A 209 23.58 1.71 -31.90
N THR A 210 22.30 1.86 -31.57
CA THR A 210 21.57 3.12 -31.70
C THR A 210 21.84 4.06 -30.52
N PRO A 211 21.85 5.39 -30.75
CA PRO A 211 22.12 6.39 -29.71
C PRO A 211 20.99 6.51 -28.68
N VAL A 212 21.19 7.35 -27.67
CA VAL A 212 20.20 7.70 -26.63
C VAL A 212 19.69 9.12 -26.84
N MET A 213 18.39 9.34 -26.62
CA MET A 213 17.77 10.67 -26.51
C MET A 213 18.16 11.33 -25.17
N MET A 214 19.34 11.95 -25.12
CA MET A 214 19.92 12.52 -23.89
C MET A 214 19.07 13.65 -23.30
N GLU A 215 18.26 14.35 -24.09
CA GLU A 215 17.34 15.37 -23.57
C GLU A 215 16.28 14.80 -22.61
N ALA A 216 16.03 13.49 -22.66
CA ALA A 216 15.09 12.82 -21.76
C ALA A 216 15.48 12.91 -20.27
N GLU A 217 16.75 13.17 -19.93
CA GLU A 217 17.15 13.49 -18.54
C GLU A 217 16.44 14.77 -18.04
N ASN A 218 16.18 15.73 -18.93
CA ASN A 218 15.57 17.02 -18.63
C ASN A 218 14.03 17.03 -18.75
N PHE A 219 13.40 15.91 -19.11
CA PHE A 219 11.95 15.82 -19.13
C PHE A 219 11.37 15.95 -17.71
N THR A 220 10.13 16.42 -17.63
CA THR A 220 9.42 16.65 -16.37
C THR A 220 8.19 15.75 -16.27
N ILE A 221 8.06 15.05 -15.15
CA ILE A 221 6.90 14.25 -14.79
C ILE A 221 6.07 15.09 -13.82
N PHE A 222 4.87 15.47 -14.22
CA PHE A 222 3.83 15.97 -13.30
C PHE A 222 3.10 14.76 -12.69
N ILE A 223 3.01 14.72 -11.36
CA ILE A 223 2.21 13.72 -10.63
C ILE A 223 1.13 14.44 -9.82
N LYS A 224 -0.14 14.13 -10.10
CA LYS A 224 -1.26 14.41 -9.20
C LYS A 224 -1.65 13.10 -8.50
N ASN A 225 -1.54 13.08 -7.17
CA ASN A 225 -2.06 12.01 -6.33
C ASN A 225 -3.11 12.56 -5.37
N SER A 226 -4.26 11.89 -5.32
CA SER A 226 -5.32 12.08 -4.32
C SER A 226 -5.45 10.80 -3.51
N ILE A 227 -5.55 10.92 -2.19
CA ILE A 227 -5.75 9.79 -1.28
C ILE A 227 -6.95 10.02 -0.36
N ARG A 228 -7.50 8.92 0.12
CA ARG A 228 -8.65 8.88 1.02
C ARG A 228 -8.52 7.72 1.99
N PHE A 229 -8.80 7.98 3.26
CA PHE A 229 -8.89 6.97 4.32
C PHE A 229 -10.37 6.82 4.71
N PRO A 230 -11.09 5.82 4.16
CA PRO A 230 -12.54 5.74 4.27
C PRO A 230 -13.03 5.62 5.72
N LEU A 231 -12.27 4.95 6.60
CA LEU A 231 -12.65 4.72 7.99
C LEU A 231 -12.76 6.02 8.81
N PHE A 232 -12.05 7.06 8.38
CA PHE A 232 -12.08 8.39 9.01
C PHE A 232 -12.73 9.47 8.14
N ASN A 233 -13.18 9.11 6.93
CA ASN A 233 -13.60 10.00 5.85
C ASN A 233 -12.64 11.20 5.68
N PHE A 234 -11.33 10.91 5.67
CA PHE A 234 -10.27 11.90 5.47
C PHE A 234 -9.82 11.86 4.01
N GLU A 235 -9.70 13.03 3.38
CA GLU A 235 -9.23 13.21 2.01
C GLU A 235 -8.11 14.24 1.94
N LYS A 236 -7.07 13.97 1.14
CA LYS A 236 -5.96 14.90 0.86
C LYS A 236 -5.32 14.56 -0.50
N GLY A 237 -4.49 15.45 -1.01
CA GLY A 237 -3.66 15.19 -2.18
C GLY A 237 -2.28 15.82 -2.07
N ASN A 238 -1.37 15.46 -2.97
CA ASN A 238 -0.02 16.05 -3.01
C ASN A 238 -0.03 17.50 -3.51
N LEU A 239 -1.09 17.91 -4.21
CA LEU A 239 -1.38 19.31 -4.53
C LEU A 239 -2.07 19.96 -3.33
N LEU A 240 -1.41 20.94 -2.69
CA LEU A 240 -2.02 21.74 -1.64
C LEU A 240 -2.99 22.78 -2.25
N PRO A 241 -4.06 23.20 -1.54
CA PRO A 241 -5.09 24.11 -2.10
C PRO A 241 -4.60 25.52 -2.43
N ASP A 242 -3.46 25.94 -1.87
CA ASP A 242 -2.80 27.23 -2.05
C ASP A 242 -1.79 27.25 -3.21
N LEU A 243 -1.46 26.09 -3.80
CA LEU A 243 -0.46 25.96 -4.86
C LEU A 243 -0.88 26.72 -6.14
N THR A 244 -0.16 27.78 -6.50
CA THR A 244 -0.56 28.64 -7.62
C THR A 244 -0.06 28.15 -8.98
N ALA A 245 -0.68 28.68 -10.05
CA ALA A 245 -0.21 28.49 -11.43
C ALA A 245 1.12 29.19 -11.76
N ALA A 246 1.69 29.98 -10.83
CA ALA A 246 3.07 30.45 -10.91
C ALA A 246 4.02 29.38 -10.35
N ASP A 247 3.73 28.85 -9.15
CA ASP A 247 4.55 27.83 -8.49
C ASP A 247 4.71 26.58 -9.35
N VAL A 248 3.63 26.09 -9.98
CA VAL A 248 3.68 24.92 -10.87
C VAL A 248 4.55 25.14 -12.13
N LYS A 249 4.91 26.38 -12.47
CA LYS A 249 5.84 26.69 -13.58
C LYS A 249 7.30 26.76 -13.15
N THR A 250 7.59 27.07 -11.89
CA THR A 250 8.95 27.37 -11.39
C THR A 250 9.45 26.42 -10.32
N CYS A 251 8.56 25.69 -9.64
CA CYS A 251 8.95 24.73 -8.61
C CYS A 251 9.70 23.54 -9.23
N ARG A 252 10.61 22.99 -8.45
CA ARG A 252 11.35 21.76 -8.77
C ARG A 252 11.29 20.86 -7.54
N PHE A 253 10.80 19.64 -7.70
CA PHE A 253 10.71 18.70 -6.60
C PHE A 253 12.08 18.42 -5.97
N HIS A 254 12.12 18.41 -4.63
CA HIS A 254 13.26 17.96 -3.84
C HIS A 254 12.73 17.38 -2.53
N PRO A 255 13.17 16.19 -2.09
CA PRO A 255 12.61 15.51 -0.91
C PRO A 255 12.50 16.40 0.34
N ASP A 256 13.57 17.08 0.72
CA ASP A 256 13.63 17.90 1.94
C ASP A 256 13.19 19.37 1.73
N ARG A 257 13.48 19.94 0.56
CA ARG A 257 13.33 21.39 0.30
C ARG A 257 12.00 21.78 -0.33
N ALA A 258 11.38 20.88 -1.09
CA ALA A 258 10.16 21.15 -1.86
C ALA A 258 9.32 19.86 -2.08
N PRO A 259 8.93 19.13 -1.02
CA PRO A 259 8.22 17.85 -1.13
C PRO A 259 6.84 17.97 -1.80
N PHE A 260 6.19 19.13 -1.72
CA PHE A 260 4.87 19.38 -2.31
C PHE A 260 4.91 19.81 -3.79
N CYS A 261 6.08 20.05 -4.38
CA CYS A 261 6.15 20.39 -5.80
C CYS A 261 5.81 19.15 -6.65
N PRO A 262 4.75 19.17 -7.48
CA PRO A 262 4.33 18.00 -8.25
C PRO A 262 5.16 17.75 -9.51
N ILE A 263 6.20 18.57 -9.77
CA ILE A 263 7.04 18.55 -10.97
C ILE A 263 8.40 17.91 -10.64
N LEU A 264 8.58 16.66 -11.08
CA LEU A 264 9.80 15.88 -10.91
C LEU A 264 10.58 15.85 -12.22
N ARG A 265 11.87 16.21 -12.22
CA ARG A 265 12.77 16.04 -13.38
C ARG A 265 13.23 14.59 -13.46
N VAL A 266 13.23 13.99 -14.66
CA VAL A 266 13.58 12.58 -14.88
C VAL A 266 14.98 12.24 -14.35
N GLY A 267 16.00 13.05 -14.65
CA GLY A 267 17.35 12.83 -14.12
C GLY A 267 17.46 12.93 -12.61
N ASP A 268 16.61 13.73 -11.97
CA ASP A 268 16.62 13.90 -10.52
C ASP A 268 16.00 12.65 -9.88
N VAL A 269 14.91 12.11 -10.45
CA VAL A 269 14.32 10.80 -10.09
C VAL A 269 15.33 9.65 -10.24
N VAL A 270 16.07 9.61 -11.36
CA VAL A 270 17.09 8.58 -11.63
C VAL A 270 18.24 8.67 -10.62
N LYS A 271 18.70 9.89 -10.28
CA LYS A 271 19.72 10.13 -9.25
C LYS A 271 19.24 9.75 -7.85
N PHE A 272 18.00 10.09 -7.48
CA PHE A 272 17.42 9.66 -6.20
C PHE A 272 17.23 8.14 -6.09
N ALA A 273 17.05 7.43 -7.21
CA ALA A 273 17.03 5.96 -7.26
C ALA A 273 18.44 5.32 -7.23
N GLY A 274 19.51 6.11 -7.12
CA GLY A 274 20.90 5.63 -7.09
C GLY A 274 21.42 5.11 -8.43
N GLN A 275 20.86 5.59 -9.55
CA GLN A 275 21.16 5.09 -10.89
C GLN A 275 21.88 6.14 -11.75
N ASP A 276 22.64 5.66 -12.75
CA ASP A 276 23.15 6.52 -13.83
C ASP A 276 22.14 6.60 -14.98
N PHE A 277 21.95 7.80 -15.52
CA PHE A 277 21.00 8.02 -16.61
C PHE A 277 21.48 7.42 -17.93
N ALA A 278 22.77 7.58 -18.29
CA ALA A 278 23.26 7.12 -19.59
C ALA A 278 23.17 5.59 -19.73
N LYS A 279 23.62 4.85 -18.70
CA LYS A 279 23.50 3.39 -18.62
C LYS A 279 22.04 2.94 -18.64
N LEU A 280 21.20 3.51 -17.77
CA LEU A 280 19.79 3.11 -17.65
C LEU A 280 18.99 3.43 -18.92
N ALA A 281 19.33 4.50 -19.64
CA ALA A 281 18.72 4.88 -20.90
C ALA A 281 19.18 4.02 -22.10
N GLN A 282 20.37 3.41 -22.02
CA GLN A 282 20.91 2.50 -23.04
C GLN A 282 20.34 1.08 -22.93
N THR A 283 20.08 0.59 -21.71
CA THR A 283 19.49 -0.74 -21.44
C THR A 283 17.97 -0.72 -21.27
N GLY A 284 17.42 0.44 -20.90
CA GLY A 284 16.12 0.55 -20.23
C GLY A 284 16.15 0.00 -18.80
N GLY A 285 15.06 0.21 -18.06
CA GLY A 285 14.85 -0.35 -16.72
C GLY A 285 13.53 0.11 -16.09
N VAL A 286 13.33 -0.17 -14.80
CA VAL A 286 12.08 0.12 -14.07
C VAL A 286 12.38 0.86 -12.75
N LEU A 287 11.83 2.06 -12.59
CA LEU A 287 11.96 2.88 -11.38
C LEU A 287 10.62 3.02 -10.65
N GLY A 288 10.63 2.78 -9.34
CA GLY A 288 9.48 3.01 -8.46
C GLY A 288 9.52 4.41 -7.85
N ILE A 289 8.49 5.21 -8.10
CA ILE A 289 8.23 6.48 -7.41
C ILE A 289 7.25 6.18 -6.28
N LYS A 290 7.76 5.98 -5.07
CA LYS A 290 6.99 5.60 -3.89
C LYS A 290 6.47 6.84 -3.17
N ILE A 291 5.17 6.92 -2.91
CA ILE A 291 4.51 8.02 -2.18
C ILE A 291 3.86 7.44 -0.92
N GLY A 292 4.47 7.68 0.24
CA GLY A 292 4.00 7.20 1.54
C GLY A 292 3.19 8.25 2.30
N TRP A 293 1.97 7.91 2.71
CA TRP A 293 1.08 8.73 3.53
C TRP A 293 0.88 8.10 4.92
N ALA A 294 1.88 8.23 5.79
CA ALA A 294 1.78 7.80 7.19
C ALA A 294 1.28 9.00 8.03
N CYS A 295 -0.02 9.05 8.30
CA CYS A 295 -0.70 10.23 8.83
C CYS A 295 -1.30 10.02 10.22
N ASP A 296 -1.12 11.03 11.07
CA ASP A 296 -1.63 11.05 12.44
C ASP A 296 -2.79 12.06 12.52
N LEU A 297 -4.03 11.57 12.52
CA LEU A 297 -5.24 12.38 12.41
C LEU A 297 -5.73 12.94 13.76
N ASP A 298 -4.94 12.75 14.82
CA ASP A 298 -5.06 13.48 16.08
C ASP A 298 -4.24 14.79 16.07
N LYS A 299 -3.39 14.98 15.04
CA LYS A 299 -2.65 16.21 14.76
C LYS A 299 -3.38 17.11 13.77
N ALA A 300 -2.79 18.27 13.49
CA ALA A 300 -3.28 19.20 12.49
C ALA A 300 -3.24 18.61 11.07
N TRP A 301 -4.21 18.98 10.22
CA TRP A 301 -4.42 18.39 8.89
C TRP A 301 -3.23 18.58 7.95
N ASP A 302 -2.45 19.64 8.14
CA ASP A 302 -1.23 19.97 7.39
C ASP A 302 -0.08 18.98 7.68
N GLU A 303 0.09 18.48 8.91
CA GLU A 303 1.14 17.50 9.27
C GLU A 303 1.04 16.16 8.52
N CYS A 304 -0.14 15.82 7.96
CA CYS A 304 -0.28 14.67 7.05
C CYS A 304 0.37 14.98 5.69
N VAL A 305 1.66 14.66 5.52
CA VAL A 305 2.46 15.03 4.34
C VAL A 305 2.93 13.81 3.52
N PRO A 306 3.00 13.90 2.18
CA PRO A 306 3.49 12.82 1.34
C PRO A 306 5.01 12.65 1.48
N ARG A 307 5.45 11.43 1.78
CA ARG A 307 6.88 11.06 1.81
C ARG A 307 7.27 10.35 0.52
N TYR A 308 8.03 11.04 -0.32
CA TYR A 308 8.55 10.50 -1.56
C TYR A 308 9.82 9.67 -1.33
N SER A 309 9.91 8.51 -1.99
CA SER A 309 11.14 7.71 -2.06
C SER A 309 11.29 7.08 -3.45
N PHE A 310 12.52 6.80 -3.84
CA PHE A 310 12.86 6.40 -5.21
C PHE A 310 13.74 5.15 -5.16
N THR A 311 13.49 4.21 -6.07
CA THR A 311 14.22 2.94 -6.13
C THR A 311 14.20 2.37 -7.54
N ARG A 312 15.24 1.63 -7.93
CA ARG A 312 15.11 0.66 -9.01
C ARG A 312 14.22 -0.51 -8.56
N LEU A 313 13.44 -1.08 -9.46
CA LEU A 313 12.57 -2.25 -9.22
C LEU A 313 13.09 -3.49 -9.94
N ASP A 314 13.69 -3.34 -11.13
CA ASP A 314 14.32 -4.43 -11.90
C ASP A 314 15.75 -4.77 -11.41
N GLY A 315 15.96 -4.85 -10.09
CA GLY A 315 17.28 -5.12 -9.48
C GLY A 315 17.89 -6.50 -9.78
N VAL A 316 17.14 -7.38 -10.47
CA VAL A 316 17.66 -8.64 -11.05
C VAL A 316 18.39 -8.38 -12.37
N SER A 317 17.94 -7.41 -13.17
CA SER A 317 18.54 -7.07 -14.47
C SER A 317 19.96 -6.52 -14.32
N GLU A 318 20.28 -5.83 -13.22
CA GLU A 318 21.66 -5.40 -12.91
C GLU A 318 22.64 -6.55 -12.68
N LYS A 319 22.13 -7.76 -12.41
CA LYS A 319 22.88 -8.97 -12.08
C LYS A 319 22.75 -10.06 -13.16
N SER A 320 22.01 -9.79 -14.23
CA SER A 320 21.67 -10.76 -15.27
C SER A 320 22.32 -10.39 -16.61
N SER A 321 23.17 -11.27 -17.13
CA SER A 321 23.69 -11.19 -18.50
C SER A 321 22.62 -11.49 -19.56
N VAL A 322 21.50 -12.11 -19.18
CA VAL A 322 20.45 -12.59 -20.11
C VAL A 322 19.39 -11.51 -20.36
N SER A 323 19.14 -10.62 -19.40
CA SER A 323 18.17 -9.52 -19.54
C SER A 323 18.59 -8.29 -18.73
N PRO A 324 19.51 -7.46 -19.27
CA PRO A 324 20.17 -6.38 -18.54
C PRO A 324 19.32 -5.10 -18.33
N GLY A 325 18.07 -5.08 -18.81
CA GLY A 325 17.18 -3.93 -18.70
C GLY A 325 15.81 -4.16 -19.34
N TYR A 326 15.08 -3.08 -19.62
CA TYR A 326 13.70 -3.13 -20.09
C TYR A 326 13.53 -2.63 -21.53
N ASN A 327 13.00 -3.50 -22.40
CA ASN A 327 12.62 -3.19 -23.77
C ASN A 327 11.34 -3.91 -24.19
N PHE A 328 10.70 -3.43 -25.25
CA PHE A 328 9.51 -4.03 -25.85
C PHE A 328 9.43 -3.67 -27.34
N ARG A 329 8.65 -4.43 -28.12
CA ARG A 329 8.43 -4.18 -29.55
C ARG A 329 6.98 -3.78 -29.81
N PHE A 330 6.77 -2.79 -30.67
CA PHE A 330 5.47 -2.39 -31.21
C PHE A 330 5.61 -1.96 -32.67
N ALA A 331 4.51 -1.83 -33.40
CA ALA A 331 4.56 -1.41 -34.80
C ALA A 331 3.52 -0.33 -35.11
N LYS A 332 3.93 0.65 -35.94
CA LYS A 332 3.03 1.61 -36.59
C LYS A 332 2.62 1.00 -37.94
N TYR A 333 1.32 0.76 -38.14
CA TYR A 333 0.76 0.09 -39.32
C TYR A 333 0.23 1.10 -40.34
N TYR A 334 0.42 0.80 -41.63
CA TYR A 334 0.09 1.66 -42.75
C TYR A 334 -0.43 0.83 -43.94
N LYS A 335 -1.00 1.50 -44.94
CA LYS A 335 -1.51 0.87 -46.17
C LYS A 335 -1.09 1.71 -47.39
N MET A 336 -0.70 1.03 -48.46
CA MET A 336 -0.38 1.63 -49.75
C MET A 336 -1.65 1.78 -50.61
N ASP A 337 -1.61 2.66 -51.62
CA ASP A 337 -2.75 2.91 -52.53
C ASP A 337 -3.18 1.67 -53.32
N ASN A 338 -2.25 0.72 -53.54
CA ASN A 338 -2.53 -0.59 -54.14
C ASN A 338 -3.24 -1.58 -53.19
N GLY A 339 -3.56 -1.17 -51.96
CA GLY A 339 -4.19 -1.98 -50.93
C GLY A 339 -3.26 -2.91 -50.14
N SER A 340 -1.94 -2.91 -50.41
CA SER A 340 -0.96 -3.67 -49.64
C SER A 340 -0.68 -3.03 -48.28
N GLU A 341 -0.52 -3.86 -47.25
CA GLU A 341 -0.22 -3.41 -45.89
C GLU A 341 1.28 -3.45 -45.62
N TYR A 342 1.76 -2.43 -44.92
CA TYR A 342 3.16 -2.33 -44.49
C TYR A 342 3.22 -1.72 -43.08
N ARG A 343 4.34 -1.91 -42.38
CA ARG A 343 4.51 -1.37 -41.04
C ARG A 343 5.93 -0.84 -40.82
N THR A 344 6.05 0.07 -39.87
CA THR A 344 7.33 0.34 -39.20
C THR A 344 7.34 -0.40 -37.87
N LEU A 345 8.31 -1.29 -37.68
CA LEU A 345 8.56 -1.97 -36.41
C LEU A 345 9.51 -1.11 -35.56
N LEU A 346 9.20 -0.95 -34.27
CA LEU A 346 10.01 -0.23 -33.30
C LEU A 346 10.28 -1.14 -32.10
N LYS A 347 11.57 -1.44 -31.87
CA LYS A 347 12.06 -1.98 -30.60
C LYS A 347 12.46 -0.81 -29.72
N ALA A 348 11.64 -0.54 -28.70
CA ALA A 348 11.84 0.57 -27.77
C ALA A 348 12.49 0.10 -26.48
N PHE A 349 13.55 0.79 -26.09
CA PHE A 349 14.20 0.73 -24.79
C PHE A 349 13.81 1.99 -24.02
N GLY A 350 13.53 1.86 -22.73
CA GLY A 350 13.04 2.99 -21.97
C GLY A 350 13.00 2.77 -20.47
N ILE A 351 12.73 3.85 -19.75
CA ILE A 351 12.58 3.84 -18.30
C ILE A 351 11.08 3.77 -18.01
N ARG A 352 10.63 2.65 -17.42
CA ARG A 352 9.29 2.55 -16.83
C ARG A 352 9.29 3.23 -15.47
N PHE A 353 8.26 4.01 -15.19
CA PHE A 353 7.99 4.64 -13.91
C PHE A 353 6.70 4.08 -13.32
N ASP A 354 6.82 3.45 -12.15
CA ASP A 354 5.70 2.90 -11.39
C ASP A 354 5.46 3.79 -10.16
N VAL A 355 4.34 4.53 -10.14
CA VAL A 355 3.95 5.40 -9.03
C VAL A 355 3.21 4.57 -7.98
N LEU A 356 3.95 4.18 -6.93
CA LEU A 356 3.51 3.28 -5.87
C LEU A 356 3.04 4.08 -4.65
N VAL A 357 1.73 4.23 -4.48
CA VAL A 357 1.15 4.93 -3.33
C VAL A 357 0.80 3.94 -2.23
N TYR A 358 1.19 4.26 -1.00
CA TYR A 358 0.85 3.50 0.21
C TYR A 358 0.65 4.46 1.37
N GLY A 359 0.04 3.99 2.46
CA GLY A 359 -0.14 4.81 3.66
C GLY A 359 -0.96 4.11 4.73
N ASP A 360 -0.91 4.70 5.92
CA ASP A 360 -1.75 4.34 7.05
C ASP A 360 -2.15 5.62 7.79
N ALA A 361 -3.40 5.67 8.23
CA ALA A 361 -3.90 6.75 9.08
C ALA A 361 -4.15 6.22 10.49
N GLY A 362 -3.68 6.94 11.51
CA GLY A 362 -4.03 6.71 12.91
C GLY A 362 -4.97 7.79 13.44
N LYS A 363 -6.01 7.41 14.20
CA LYS A 363 -6.88 8.36 14.91
C LYS A 363 -7.36 7.82 16.25
N PHE A 364 -7.39 8.66 17.29
CA PHE A 364 -7.80 8.32 18.65
C PHE A 364 -9.18 7.64 18.66
N ASN A 365 -9.28 6.55 19.41
CA ASN A 365 -10.55 5.91 19.69
C ASN A 365 -10.56 5.33 21.11
N ILE A 366 -11.69 5.49 21.80
CA ILE A 366 -11.84 5.04 23.19
C ILE A 366 -11.77 3.51 23.34
N ILE A 367 -12.17 2.75 22.33
CA ILE A 367 -12.21 1.28 22.37
C ILE A 367 -10.80 0.66 22.49
N PRO A 368 -9.85 0.87 21.53
CA PRO A 368 -8.49 0.36 21.67
C PRO A 368 -7.76 0.98 22.86
N THR A 369 -8.04 2.25 23.21
CA THR A 369 -7.51 2.90 24.42
C THR A 369 -7.87 2.12 25.69
N ILE A 370 -9.13 1.71 25.85
CA ILE A 370 -9.58 0.90 27.00
C ILE A 370 -8.96 -0.51 26.95
N ILE A 371 -8.97 -1.18 25.79
CA ILE A 371 -8.42 -2.54 25.65
C ILE A 371 -6.91 -2.57 26.00
N SER A 372 -6.13 -1.65 25.45
CA SER A 372 -4.70 -1.49 25.75
C SER A 372 -4.45 -1.11 27.21
N SER A 373 -5.36 -0.37 27.85
CA SER A 373 -5.26 -0.02 29.27
C SER A 373 -5.50 -1.25 30.16
N VAL A 374 -6.53 -2.05 29.86
CA VAL A 374 -6.81 -3.31 30.54
C VAL A 374 -5.64 -4.28 30.38
N ALA A 375 -5.12 -4.45 29.17
CA ALA A 375 -3.95 -5.28 28.89
C ALA A 375 -2.69 -4.79 29.63
N ALA A 376 -2.47 -3.48 29.70
CA ALA A 376 -1.37 -2.92 30.50
C ALA A 376 -1.54 -3.25 31.99
N PHE A 377 -2.74 -3.09 32.57
CA PHE A 377 -2.99 -3.42 33.98
C PHE A 377 -2.88 -4.91 34.31
N THR A 378 -3.34 -5.81 33.43
CA THR A 378 -3.17 -7.26 33.64
C THR A 378 -1.71 -7.70 33.50
N SER A 379 -0.94 -7.08 32.58
CA SER A 379 0.49 -7.40 32.39
C SER A 379 1.36 -7.18 33.64
N VAL A 380 0.93 -6.30 34.56
CA VAL A 380 1.61 -6.07 35.86
C VAL A 380 1.70 -7.36 36.69
N GLY A 381 0.75 -8.29 36.54
CA GLY A 381 0.74 -9.58 37.23
C GLY A 381 1.92 -10.50 36.87
N VAL A 382 2.49 -10.39 35.66
CA VAL A 382 3.63 -11.23 35.25
C VAL A 382 4.84 -10.99 36.16
N GLY A 383 5.02 -9.75 36.64
CA GLY A 383 6.07 -9.39 37.57
C GLY A 383 5.98 -10.10 38.94
N THR A 384 4.80 -10.53 39.39
CA THR A 384 4.68 -11.25 40.67
C THR A 384 5.17 -12.69 40.59
N VAL A 385 5.04 -13.36 39.42
CA VAL A 385 5.55 -14.72 39.20
C VAL A 385 7.08 -14.75 39.33
N LEU A 386 7.77 -13.83 38.66
CA LEU A 386 9.22 -13.69 38.78
C LEU A 386 9.65 -13.33 40.21
N CYS A 387 8.94 -12.39 40.87
CA CYS A 387 9.19 -12.07 42.28
C CYS A 387 9.04 -13.28 43.19
N ASP A 388 8.05 -14.14 42.96
CA ASP A 388 7.82 -15.35 43.77
C ASP A 388 8.91 -16.39 43.56
N ILE A 389 9.35 -16.64 42.31
CA ILE A 389 10.47 -17.54 42.01
C ILE A 389 11.75 -17.09 42.76
N ILE A 390 12.04 -15.78 42.75
CA ILE A 390 13.17 -15.19 43.47
C ILE A 390 13.00 -15.34 44.99
N LEU A 391 11.82 -14.99 45.53
CA LEU A 391 11.54 -15.03 46.97
C LEU A 391 11.48 -16.44 47.57
N LEU A 392 11.13 -17.46 46.78
CA LEU A 392 10.96 -18.85 47.23
C LEU A 392 12.23 -19.71 47.06
N ASN A 393 13.19 -19.30 46.23
CA ASN A 393 14.36 -20.13 45.92
C ASN A 393 15.72 -19.44 46.18
N PHE A 394 15.81 -18.11 46.07
CA PHE A 394 17.11 -17.39 46.02
C PHE A 394 17.40 -16.49 47.22
N LEU A 395 16.51 -16.40 48.21
CA LEU A 395 16.75 -15.66 49.45
C LEU A 395 17.09 -16.58 50.63
N LYS A 396 18.04 -16.17 51.48
CA LYS A 396 18.47 -16.89 52.72
C LYS A 396 17.39 -17.07 53.81
N GLY A 397 16.14 -16.71 53.52
CA GLY A 397 14.96 -16.92 54.36
C GLY A 397 13.77 -17.47 53.57
N ALA A 398 14.06 -18.22 52.50
CA ALA A 398 13.07 -18.81 51.60
C ALA A 398 12.08 -19.72 52.33
N ASP A 399 12.55 -20.58 53.23
CA ASP A 399 11.70 -21.60 53.86
C ASP A 399 10.74 -21.00 54.90
N GLN A 400 11.16 -19.90 55.56
CA GLN A 400 10.26 -19.06 56.36
C GLN A 400 9.19 -18.32 55.53
N TYR A 401 9.38 -18.21 54.21
CA TYR A 401 8.38 -17.67 53.28
C TYR A 401 7.50 -18.78 52.68
N LYS A 402 8.07 -19.95 52.36
CA LYS A 402 7.31 -21.17 51.98
C LYS A 402 6.28 -21.53 53.06
N ALA A 403 6.73 -21.72 54.30
CA ALA A 403 5.89 -22.05 55.47
C ALA A 403 4.94 -20.92 55.94
N ARG A 404 4.85 -19.81 55.18
CA ARG A 404 3.86 -18.72 55.37
C ARG A 404 3.01 -18.46 54.13
N LYS A 405 3.28 -19.16 53.02
CA LYS A 405 2.59 -19.02 51.73
C LYS A 405 1.83 -20.30 51.35
N PHE A 406 2.37 -21.45 51.73
CA PHE A 406 1.77 -22.75 51.51
C PHE A 406 1.32 -23.34 52.84
N GLU A 407 0.13 -23.91 52.84
CA GLU A 407 -0.44 -24.73 53.91
C GLU A 407 -0.57 -26.14 53.33
N GLU A 408 0.11 -27.11 53.92
CA GLU A 408 0.17 -28.48 53.42
C GLU A 408 -1.00 -29.29 53.98
N VAL A 409 -1.87 -29.79 53.09
CA VAL A 409 -3.08 -30.55 53.46
C VAL A 409 -2.99 -31.96 52.91
N SER A 410 -3.06 -32.96 53.80
CA SER A 410 -3.19 -34.37 53.44
C SER A 410 -4.65 -34.79 53.24
N GLU A 411 -4.93 -35.69 52.29
CA GLU A 411 -6.30 -36.15 52.00
C GLU A 411 -7.01 -36.78 53.20
N THR A 412 -6.26 -37.40 54.12
CA THR A 412 -6.76 -37.93 55.40
C THR A 412 -7.44 -36.87 56.27
N THR A 413 -7.14 -35.58 56.09
CA THR A 413 -7.74 -34.47 56.84
C THR A 413 -9.03 -33.95 56.20
N LEU A 414 -9.27 -34.25 54.93
CA LEU A 414 -10.50 -33.84 54.21
C LEU A 414 -11.70 -34.78 54.50
N ARG A 415 -11.45 -35.99 55.02
CA ARG A 415 -12.50 -36.95 55.41
C ARG A 415 -12.99 -36.73 56.84
N VAL A 416 -13.79 -35.69 57.05
CA VAL A 416 -14.70 -35.62 58.21
C VAL A 416 -15.73 -36.74 58.05
N PRO A 417 -16.01 -37.57 59.08
CA PRO A 417 -16.87 -38.74 58.93
C PRO A 417 -18.34 -38.37 58.73
N ALA A 418 -18.88 -38.67 57.55
CA ALA A 418 -20.32 -38.64 57.29
C ALA A 418 -21.00 -39.82 58.01
N SER A 419 -21.85 -39.54 58.98
CA SER A 419 -22.49 -40.55 59.83
C SER A 419 -23.81 -41.08 59.24
N ALA A 420 -23.79 -42.33 58.76
CA ALA A 420 -24.94 -43.22 58.46
C ALA A 420 -25.99 -42.70 57.43
N HIS A 421 -26.42 -43.45 56.42
CA HIS A 421 -26.82 -44.86 56.40
C HIS A 421 -26.53 -45.55 55.03
N PRO A 422 -26.70 -46.89 54.89
CA PRO A 422 -26.16 -47.66 53.75
C PRO A 422 -27.13 -47.86 52.56
N GLY A 423 -26.57 -48.13 51.38
CA GLY A 423 -27.30 -48.58 50.17
C GLY A 423 -26.40 -48.87 48.95
N ASP A 424 -26.18 -50.16 48.69
CA ASP A 424 -25.88 -50.86 47.41
C ASP A 424 -25.02 -50.25 46.27
N THR A 425 -23.82 -50.84 46.16
CA THR A 425 -23.11 -51.39 44.96
C THR A 425 -22.95 -50.66 43.62
N SER A 426 -21.70 -50.76 43.16
CA SER A 426 -21.19 -51.05 41.80
C SER A 426 -20.53 -49.94 40.97
N ASP A 427 -19.42 -50.36 40.36
CA ASP A 427 -18.72 -49.88 39.16
C ASP A 427 -18.51 -48.37 38.95
N GLN A 428 -17.28 -47.95 39.25
CA GLN A 428 -16.71 -46.69 38.78
C GLN A 428 -15.77 -46.98 37.59
N THR A 429 -16.30 -46.94 36.37
CA THR A 429 -15.50 -47.00 35.13
C THR A 429 -14.80 -45.66 34.86
N THR A 430 -13.54 -45.73 34.42
CA THR A 430 -12.70 -44.55 34.20
C THR A 430 -12.99 -43.90 32.84
N GLU A 431 -13.49 -42.65 32.84
CA GLU A 431 -13.40 -41.75 31.67
C GLU A 431 -12.37 -40.65 31.93
N GLU A 432 -11.18 -40.76 31.33
CA GLU A 432 -10.28 -39.62 31.16
C GLU A 432 -10.82 -38.68 30.07
N LYS A 433 -11.30 -37.49 30.45
CA LYS A 433 -11.65 -36.44 29.48
C LYS A 433 -10.46 -35.53 29.20
N GLN A 434 -9.61 -36.00 28.29
CA GLN A 434 -8.51 -35.25 27.70
C GLN A 434 -9.07 -34.07 26.90
N SER A 435 -8.58 -32.85 27.15
CA SER A 435 -9.00 -31.64 26.44
C SER A 435 -7.92 -31.19 25.46
N THR A 436 -8.21 -31.33 24.17
CA THR A 436 -7.34 -30.89 23.07
C THR A 436 -7.94 -29.66 22.38
N ASP A 437 -7.51 -28.47 22.79
CA ASP A 437 -7.49 -27.31 21.89
C ASP A 437 -6.18 -26.53 22.10
N SER A 438 -5.49 -26.27 21.01
CA SER A 438 -4.25 -25.50 20.94
C SER A 438 -4.14 -24.90 19.54
N GLY A 439 -5.08 -23.99 19.23
CA GLY A 439 -5.17 -23.26 17.97
C GLY A 439 -3.95 -22.41 17.64
N ALA A 440 -2.88 -23.04 17.19
CA ALA A 440 -1.66 -22.41 16.69
C ALA A 440 -1.55 -22.62 15.17
N TYR A 441 -1.90 -21.59 14.40
CA TYR A 441 -1.76 -21.61 12.94
C TYR A 441 -0.27 -21.52 12.55
N SER A 442 0.24 -22.59 11.96
CA SER A 442 1.56 -22.60 11.31
C SER A 442 1.46 -22.04 9.90
N ILE A 443 2.35 -21.11 9.55
CA ILE A 443 2.52 -20.63 8.18
C ILE A 443 3.36 -21.67 7.42
N GLY A 444 2.85 -22.16 6.29
CA GLY A 444 3.58 -23.03 5.38
C GLY A 444 4.63 -22.27 4.56
N HIS A 445 5.67 -22.98 4.14
CA HIS A 445 6.69 -22.51 3.18
C HIS A 445 6.23 -22.68 1.73
#